data_AF-A0A7K4AHV9-F1
#
_entry.id   AF-A0A7K4AHV9-F1
#
_cell.length_a   1.000
_cell.length_b   1.000
_cell.length_c   1.000
_cell.angle_alpha   90.00
_cell.angle_beta   90.00
_cell.angle_gamma   90.00
#
_symmetry.space_group_name_H-M   'P 1'
#
loop_
_entity.id
_entity.type
_entity.pdbx_description
1 polymer ?
#
loop_
_entity_poly.entity_id
_entity_poly.type
_entity_poly.pdbx_seq_one_letter_code
_entity_poly.pdbx_strand_id
1 'polypeptide(L)'
;MYVGRIVVAGRAQGRSFVAYRVSSRSFPNRRAEVHDKSITVMPLDPADLARNPYISYNCIRVADDVAVVTNGTHTDMITERIEDGQSPGDAMALSLLAYGHERDELDTPRIAGAVRGNRAWLGIARKDELRVQQFRLDEDQALMVATYEKTNFEDVSMSAWDVAGIARKAYDLSFERPVCAAAALACSAEPNGGFILAAYNPD
;
A
#
# COMPACT_ATOMS: atom_id res chain seq x y z
N MET A 1 -12.52 2.94 -15.45
CA MET A 1 -11.40 2.02 -15.74
C MET A 1 -11.08 1.20 -14.49
N TYR A 2 -10.83 -0.09 -14.66
CA TYR A 2 -10.39 -0.99 -13.58
C TYR A 2 -8.85 -1.10 -13.58
N VAL A 3 -8.23 -0.82 -12.43
CA VAL A 3 -6.76 -0.83 -12.25
C VAL A 3 -6.30 -1.87 -11.22
N GLY A 4 -7.23 -2.63 -10.63
CA GLY A 4 -6.94 -3.58 -9.56
C GLY A 4 -6.56 -2.88 -8.25
N ARG A 5 -5.51 -3.38 -7.59
CA ARG A 5 -5.06 -2.88 -6.29
C ARG A 5 -4.20 -1.65 -6.49
N ILE A 6 -4.33 -0.69 -5.57
CA ILE A 6 -3.68 0.62 -5.68
C ILE A 6 -2.88 0.87 -4.41
N VAL A 7 -1.63 1.25 -4.59
CA VAL A 7 -0.73 1.76 -3.56
C VAL A 7 -0.55 3.26 -3.79
N VAL A 8 -0.62 4.04 -2.72
CA VAL A 8 -0.36 5.48 -2.74
C VAL A 8 0.64 5.84 -1.65
N ALA A 9 1.58 6.72 -1.97
CA ALA A 9 2.49 7.36 -1.02
C ALA A 9 2.43 8.87 -1.23
N GLY A 10 2.22 9.63 -0.16
CA GLY A 10 2.05 11.08 -0.28
C GLY A 10 2.31 11.84 1.01
N ARG A 11 2.10 13.16 0.94
CA ARG A 11 2.27 14.08 2.05
C ARG A 11 1.09 15.05 2.09
N ALA A 12 0.52 15.24 3.26
CA ALA A 12 -0.55 16.20 3.52
C ALA A 12 -0.42 16.76 4.94
N GLN A 13 -0.69 18.05 5.10
CA GLN A 13 -0.57 18.76 6.38
C GLN A 13 0.81 18.59 7.03
N GLY A 14 1.88 18.61 6.23
CA GLY A 14 3.26 18.43 6.67
C GLY A 14 3.63 16.99 7.05
N ARG A 15 2.71 16.04 6.95
CA ARG A 15 2.84 14.66 7.42
C ARG A 15 2.80 13.71 6.24
N SER A 16 3.72 12.75 6.18
CA SER A 16 3.66 11.71 5.15
C SER A 16 2.62 10.65 5.49
N PHE A 17 2.07 10.04 4.44
CA PHE A 17 1.10 8.98 4.55
C PHE A 17 1.32 7.93 3.47
N VAL A 18 0.79 6.75 3.74
CA VAL A 18 0.53 5.73 2.73
C VAL A 18 -0.96 5.41 2.72
N ALA A 19 -1.47 5.05 1.55
CA ALA A 19 -2.82 4.54 1.42
C ALA A 19 -2.85 3.32 0.50
N TYR A 20 -3.83 2.46 0.75
CA TYR A 20 -4.06 1.25 0.00
C TYR A 20 -5.53 1.15 -0.36
N ARG A 21 -5.82 0.71 -1.57
CA ARG A 21 -7.17 0.35 -1.99
C ARG A 21 -7.18 -1.03 -2.62
N VAL A 22 -8.08 -1.87 -2.12
CA VAL A 22 -8.47 -3.10 -2.79
C VAL A 22 -9.54 -2.76 -3.81
N SER A 23 -9.26 -3.06 -5.09
CA SER A 23 -10.31 -3.18 -6.11
C SER A 23 -10.33 -4.61 -6.64
N SER A 24 -11.51 -5.20 -6.77
CA SER A 24 -11.64 -6.61 -7.18
C SER A 24 -12.93 -6.92 -7.91
N ARG A 25 -12.82 -7.79 -8.91
CA ARG A 25 -13.97 -8.39 -9.61
C ARG A 25 -14.34 -9.74 -9.00
N SER A 26 -13.33 -10.59 -8.77
CA SER A 26 -13.54 -12.01 -8.40
C SER A 26 -13.66 -12.25 -6.90
N PHE A 27 -13.10 -11.36 -6.06
CA PHE A 27 -13.11 -11.49 -4.59
C PHE A 27 -13.50 -10.17 -3.92
N PRO A 28 -14.77 -9.75 -4.04
CA PRO A 28 -15.27 -8.51 -3.43
C PRO A 28 -15.54 -8.64 -1.93
N ASN A 29 -15.68 -9.86 -1.40
CA ASN A 29 -16.04 -10.10 0.00
C ASN A 29 -14.80 -10.03 0.92
N ARG A 30 -14.17 -8.86 0.98
CA ARG A 30 -12.98 -8.60 1.81
C ARG A 30 -13.12 -7.32 2.59
N ARG A 31 -12.44 -7.26 3.74
CA ARG A 31 -12.34 -6.09 4.59
C ARG A 31 -10.90 -5.82 4.98
N ALA A 32 -10.62 -4.58 5.34
CA ALA A 32 -9.38 -4.18 6.01
C ALA A 32 -9.61 -4.09 7.52
N GLU A 33 -8.77 -4.76 8.30
CA GLU A 33 -8.82 -4.81 9.76
C GLU A 33 -7.58 -4.14 10.35
N VAL A 34 -7.78 -3.19 11.26
CA VAL A 34 -6.70 -2.41 11.88
C VAL A 34 -6.20 -3.15 13.12
N HIS A 35 -4.88 -3.27 13.23
CA HIS A 35 -4.17 -3.76 14.41
C HIS A 35 -3.20 -2.66 14.91
N ASP A 36 -2.42 -2.95 15.95
CA ASP A 36 -1.52 -1.96 16.58
C ASP A 36 -0.52 -1.33 15.59
N LYS A 37 0.20 -2.18 14.82
CA LYS A 37 1.23 -1.74 13.85
C LYS A 37 0.98 -2.21 12.43
N SER A 38 -0.20 -2.73 12.13
CA SER A 38 -0.53 -3.25 10.80
C SER A 38 -2.00 -3.08 10.45
N ILE A 39 -2.29 -3.16 9.16
CA ILE A 39 -3.64 -3.33 8.64
C ILE A 39 -3.66 -4.57 7.76
N THR A 40 -4.55 -5.51 8.08
CA THR A 40 -4.69 -6.78 7.37
C THR A 40 -5.88 -6.72 6.43
N VAL A 41 -5.67 -7.08 5.16
CA VAL A 41 -6.78 -7.40 4.26
C VAL A 41 -7.12 -8.86 4.47
N MET A 42 -8.40 -9.16 4.66
CA MET A 42 -8.88 -10.54 4.85
C MET A 42 -10.27 -10.74 4.25
N PRO A 43 -10.60 -11.97 3.83
CA PRO A 43 -11.96 -12.29 3.38
C PRO A 43 -12.94 -12.27 4.55
N LEU A 44 -14.22 -12.02 4.23
CA LEU A 44 -15.30 -12.14 5.19
C LEU A 44 -15.57 -13.62 5.54
N ASP A 45 -15.37 -14.52 4.57
CA ASP A 45 -15.45 -15.97 4.77
C ASP A 45 -14.04 -16.59 4.65
N PRO A 46 -13.52 -17.22 5.72
CA PRO A 46 -12.23 -17.91 5.69
C PRO A 46 -12.13 -18.99 4.60
N ALA A 47 -13.24 -19.58 4.16
CA ALA A 47 -13.26 -20.61 3.11
C ALA A 47 -12.71 -20.09 1.76
N ASP A 48 -12.80 -18.78 1.49
CA ASP A 48 -12.26 -18.20 0.27
C ASP A 48 -10.71 -18.30 0.19
N LEU A 49 -10.01 -18.47 1.32
CA LEU A 49 -8.55 -18.65 1.33
C LEU A 49 -8.12 -19.93 0.63
N ALA A 50 -8.95 -20.98 0.66
CA ALA A 50 -8.67 -22.21 -0.06
C ALA A 50 -8.76 -22.02 -1.58
N ARG A 51 -9.48 -20.98 -2.06
CA ARG A 51 -9.67 -20.68 -3.49
C ARG A 51 -8.55 -19.80 -4.03
N ASN A 52 -8.02 -18.87 -3.23
CA ASN A 52 -6.91 -18.02 -3.64
C ASN A 52 -6.07 -17.58 -2.42
N PRO A 53 -4.79 -17.96 -2.33
CA PRO A 53 -3.93 -17.61 -1.19
C PRO A 53 -3.52 -16.12 -1.16
N TYR A 54 -3.72 -15.37 -2.25
CA TYR A 54 -3.33 -13.96 -2.37
C TYR A 54 -4.41 -12.98 -1.89
N ILE A 55 -5.44 -13.45 -1.17
CA ILE A 55 -6.56 -12.61 -0.72
C ILE A 55 -6.48 -12.20 0.76
N SER A 56 -5.50 -12.71 1.50
CA SER A 56 -5.20 -12.27 2.87
C SER A 56 -3.72 -11.96 3.06
N TYR A 57 -3.43 -10.78 3.59
CA TYR A 57 -2.08 -10.25 3.81
C TYR A 57 -2.14 -8.96 4.61
N ASN A 58 -1.05 -8.62 5.30
CA ASN A 58 -0.84 -7.26 5.79
C ASN A 58 -0.71 -6.33 4.58
N CYS A 59 -1.64 -5.41 4.38
CA CYS A 59 -1.51 -4.41 3.31
C CYS A 59 -0.70 -3.20 3.76
N ILE A 60 -0.68 -2.91 5.06
CA ILE A 60 0.12 -1.85 5.67
C ILE A 60 0.81 -2.40 6.91
N ARG A 61 2.09 -2.05 7.10
CA ARG A 61 2.84 -2.27 8.34
C ARG A 61 3.70 -1.06 8.67
N VAL A 62 3.93 -0.83 9.96
CA VAL A 62 4.73 0.27 10.49
C VAL A 62 5.98 -0.28 11.17
N ALA A 63 7.15 0.16 10.73
CA ALA A 63 8.44 -0.06 11.37
C ALA A 63 8.98 1.31 11.82
N ASP A 64 8.84 1.61 13.11
CA ASP A 64 9.20 2.89 13.74
C ASP A 64 8.72 4.12 12.95
N ASP A 65 9.61 4.73 12.17
CA ASP A 65 9.38 5.93 11.38
C ASP A 65 9.07 5.68 9.90
N VAL A 66 8.85 4.42 9.53
CA VAL A 66 8.49 3.99 8.19
C VAL A 66 7.13 3.33 8.19
N ALA A 67 6.22 3.82 7.35
CA ALA A 67 5.03 3.08 6.96
C ALA A 67 5.24 2.44 5.59
N VAL A 68 5.02 1.12 5.53
CA VAL A 68 5.10 0.29 4.33
C VAL A 68 3.69 -0.09 3.90
N VAL A 69 3.44 -0.07 2.59
CA VAL A 69 2.15 -0.45 2.00
C VAL A 69 2.39 -1.34 0.78
N THR A 70 1.67 -2.45 0.64
CA THR A 70 1.77 -3.32 -0.54
C THR A 70 0.47 -4.04 -0.86
N ASN A 71 0.42 -4.72 -2.03
CA ASN A 71 -0.70 -5.57 -2.40
C ASN A 71 -0.58 -7.05 -2.01
N GLY A 72 0.35 -7.44 -1.13
CA GLY A 72 0.51 -8.85 -0.77
C GLY A 72 1.41 -9.11 0.44
N THR A 73 1.78 -10.37 0.64
CA THR A 73 2.58 -10.84 1.79
C THR A 73 4.00 -10.27 1.85
N HIS A 74 4.50 -9.72 0.74
CA HIS A 74 5.78 -9.02 0.70
C HIS A 74 5.82 -7.75 1.55
N THR A 75 4.69 -7.24 2.06
CA THR A 75 4.69 -6.20 3.12
C THR A 75 5.55 -6.64 4.31
N ASP A 76 5.40 -7.90 4.74
CA ASP A 76 6.08 -8.42 5.93
C ASP A 76 7.60 -8.42 5.75
N MET A 77 8.07 -8.98 4.62
CA MET A 77 9.49 -9.01 4.31
C MET A 77 10.08 -7.61 4.17
N ILE A 78 9.38 -6.66 3.54
CA ILE A 78 9.88 -5.29 3.41
C ILE A 78 10.01 -4.64 4.80
N THR A 79 9.00 -4.78 5.65
CA THR A 79 9.01 -4.21 7.00
C THR A 79 10.11 -4.83 7.86
N GLU A 80 10.23 -6.16 7.89
CA GLU A 80 11.24 -6.86 8.69
C GLU A 80 12.67 -6.49 8.27
N ARG A 81 12.92 -6.33 6.97
CA ARG A 81 14.21 -5.86 6.47
C ARG A 81 14.54 -4.42 6.91
N ILE A 82 13.53 -3.56 7.02
CA ILE A 82 13.69 -2.19 7.51
C ILE A 82 13.97 -2.21 9.02
N GLU A 83 13.28 -3.06 9.78
CA GLU A 83 13.54 -3.29 11.22
C GLU A 83 14.97 -3.82 11.46
N ASP A 84 15.49 -4.64 10.54
CA ASP A 84 16.89 -5.10 10.53
C ASP A 84 17.90 -4.01 10.09
N GLY A 85 17.43 -2.78 9.79
CA GLY A 85 18.26 -1.62 9.48
C GLY A 85 18.53 -1.37 7.99
N GLN A 86 17.84 -2.06 7.07
CA GLN A 86 17.95 -1.74 5.64
C GLN A 86 17.23 -0.45 5.28
N SER A 87 17.70 0.22 4.22
CA SER A 87 16.97 1.37 3.68
C SER A 87 15.63 0.90 3.09
N PRO A 88 14.55 1.71 3.13
CA PRO A 88 13.26 1.32 2.54
C PRO A 88 13.35 0.94 1.05
N GLY A 89 14.24 1.59 0.30
CA GLY A 89 14.48 1.29 -1.11
C GLY A 89 15.12 -0.08 -1.32
N ASP A 90 16.15 -0.43 -0.56
CA ASP A 90 16.84 -1.71 -0.67
C ASP A 90 15.97 -2.87 -0.20
N ALA A 91 15.28 -2.68 0.93
CA ALA A 91 14.32 -3.65 1.46
C ALA A 91 13.21 -3.94 0.45
N MET A 92 12.67 -2.89 -0.19
CA MET A 92 11.66 -3.00 -1.24
C MET A 92 12.21 -3.71 -2.49
N ALA A 93 13.39 -3.31 -2.98
CA ALA A 93 14.00 -3.91 -4.16
C ALA A 93 14.31 -5.40 -3.96
N LEU A 94 14.92 -5.76 -2.83
CA LEU A 94 15.23 -7.14 -2.48
C LEU A 94 13.96 -7.99 -2.38
N SER A 95 12.94 -7.49 -1.69
CA SER A 95 11.68 -8.23 -1.50
C SER A 95 10.94 -8.42 -2.82
N LEU A 96 10.85 -7.36 -3.64
CA LEU A 96 10.21 -7.44 -4.96
C LEU A 96 10.97 -8.38 -5.92
N LEU A 97 12.30 -8.37 -5.89
CA LEU A 97 13.12 -9.32 -6.64
C LEU A 97 12.89 -10.77 -6.17
N ALA A 98 12.85 -11.00 -4.85
CA ALA A 98 12.70 -12.32 -4.27
C ALA A 98 11.31 -12.93 -4.57
N TYR A 99 10.26 -12.12 -4.49
CA TYR A 99 8.89 -12.58 -4.71
C TYR A 99 8.47 -12.60 -6.19
N GLY A 100 8.98 -11.70 -7.02
CA GLY A 100 8.49 -11.49 -8.38
C GLY A 100 7.01 -11.06 -8.43
N HIS A 101 6.35 -11.32 -9.55
CA HIS A 101 4.88 -11.17 -9.67
C HIS A 101 4.13 -12.32 -8.96
N GLU A 102 2.84 -12.15 -8.72
CA GLU A 102 1.96 -13.22 -8.28
C GLU A 102 1.78 -14.26 -9.40
N ARG A 103 1.95 -15.55 -9.10
CA ARG A 103 1.79 -16.65 -10.08
C ARG A 103 0.31 -17.04 -10.20
N ASP A 104 -0.50 -16.08 -10.63
CA ASP A 104 -1.92 -16.26 -10.94
C ASP A 104 -2.16 -16.25 -12.47
N GLU A 105 -3.42 -16.34 -12.90
CA GLU A 105 -3.78 -16.36 -14.33
C GLU A 105 -3.45 -15.06 -15.08
N LEU A 106 -3.18 -13.95 -14.36
CA LEU A 106 -2.96 -12.63 -14.92
C LEU A 106 -1.51 -12.15 -14.75
N ASP A 107 -0.63 -13.01 -14.25
CA ASP A 107 0.74 -12.65 -13.84
C ASP A 107 0.76 -11.36 -12.99
N THR A 108 -0.15 -11.26 -12.01
CA THR A 108 -0.44 -9.98 -11.36
C THR A 108 0.80 -9.35 -10.71
N PRO A 109 1.13 -8.08 -11.02
CA PRO A 109 2.27 -7.41 -10.41
C PRO A 109 2.20 -7.32 -8.89
N ARG A 110 3.37 -7.37 -8.25
CA ARG A 110 3.53 -6.93 -6.87
C ARG A 110 3.91 -5.47 -6.85
N ILE A 111 3.15 -4.66 -6.13
CA ILE A 111 3.34 -3.23 -5.97
C ILE A 111 3.58 -2.90 -4.51
N ALA A 112 4.50 -1.97 -4.26
CA ALA A 112 4.90 -1.57 -2.94
C ALA A 112 5.08 -0.05 -2.86
N GLY A 113 4.90 0.47 -1.66
CA GLY A 113 5.15 1.85 -1.32
C GLY A 113 5.68 1.94 0.11
N ALA A 114 6.47 2.97 0.38
CA ALA A 114 6.89 3.30 1.74
C ALA A 114 7.06 4.81 1.88
N VAL A 115 6.89 5.33 3.09
CA VAL A 115 7.20 6.73 3.43
C VAL A 115 8.01 6.85 4.70
N ARG A 116 8.90 7.85 4.74
CA ARG A 116 9.67 8.27 5.91
C ARG A 116 9.98 9.76 5.81
N GLY A 117 9.50 10.55 6.76
CA GLY A 117 9.63 12.02 6.71
C GLY A 117 9.03 12.58 5.42
N ASN A 118 9.83 13.25 4.59
CA ASN A 118 9.41 13.78 3.28
C ASN A 118 9.85 12.91 2.08
N ARG A 119 10.24 11.66 2.33
CA ARG A 119 10.64 10.72 1.28
C ARG A 119 9.57 9.66 1.09
N ALA A 120 9.36 9.30 -0.17
CA ALA A 120 8.56 8.15 -0.56
C ALA A 120 9.39 7.20 -1.41
N TRP A 121 9.03 5.93 -1.38
CA TRP A 121 9.50 4.91 -2.30
C TRP A 121 8.29 4.27 -2.93
N LEU A 122 8.33 4.04 -4.24
CA LEU A 122 7.36 3.19 -4.93
C LEU A 122 8.11 2.09 -5.68
N GLY A 123 7.48 0.93 -5.72
CA GLY A 123 8.05 -0.27 -6.32
C GLY A 123 7.01 -1.08 -7.07
N ILE A 124 7.43 -1.73 -8.14
CA ILE A 124 6.63 -2.68 -8.91
C ILE A 124 7.51 -3.82 -9.44
N ALA A 125 7.04 -5.06 -9.29
CA ALA A 125 7.57 -6.25 -9.92
C ALA A 125 6.50 -6.88 -10.81
N ARG A 126 6.76 -6.91 -12.11
CA ARG A 126 5.96 -7.58 -13.14
C ARG A 126 6.72 -8.81 -13.63
N LYS A 127 6.16 -9.53 -14.60
CA LYS A 127 6.80 -10.68 -15.24
C LYS A 127 8.21 -10.38 -15.76
N ASP A 128 8.36 -9.25 -16.45
CA ASP A 128 9.59 -8.89 -17.18
C ASP A 128 10.18 -7.54 -16.74
N GLU A 129 9.70 -6.97 -15.63
CA GLU A 129 10.14 -5.65 -15.14
C GLU A 129 10.22 -5.64 -13.61
N LEU A 130 11.30 -5.08 -13.08
CA LEU A 130 11.43 -4.70 -11.69
C LEU A 130 11.85 -3.23 -11.63
N ARG A 131 11.08 -2.40 -10.92
CA ARG A 131 11.39 -0.98 -10.75
C ARG A 131 11.13 -0.55 -9.31
N VAL A 132 12.11 0.12 -8.71
CA VAL A 132 11.98 0.81 -7.42
C VAL A 132 12.55 2.20 -7.58
N GLN A 133 11.83 3.21 -7.11
CA GLN A 133 12.24 4.60 -7.21
C GLN A 133 11.95 5.36 -5.93
N GLN A 134 12.89 6.21 -5.51
CA GLN A 134 12.71 7.15 -4.42
C GLN A 134 12.22 8.50 -4.96
N PHE A 135 11.32 9.13 -4.22
CA PHE A 135 10.77 10.45 -4.48
C PHE A 135 10.95 11.33 -3.24
N ARG A 136 11.13 12.63 -3.47
CA ARG A 136 10.92 13.65 -2.45
C ARG A 136 9.50 14.16 -2.62
N LEU A 137 8.73 14.17 -1.54
CA LEU A 137 7.35 14.64 -1.53
C LEU A 137 7.32 16.11 -1.13
N ASP A 138 6.77 16.94 -2.00
CA ASP A 138 6.33 18.28 -1.64
C ASP A 138 4.99 18.24 -0.91
N GLU A 139 4.57 19.37 -0.35
CA GLU A 139 3.29 19.47 0.36
C GLU A 139 2.10 19.22 -0.59
N ASP A 140 1.10 18.47 -0.11
CA ASP A 140 -0.07 18.03 -0.88
C ASP A 140 0.25 17.20 -2.15
N GLN A 141 1.47 16.66 -2.26
CA GLN A 141 1.85 15.74 -3.32
C GLN A 141 1.56 14.30 -2.91
N ALA A 142 0.98 13.51 -3.83
CA ALA A 142 0.86 12.08 -3.69
C ALA A 142 1.11 11.38 -5.03
N LEU A 143 1.77 10.22 -4.96
CA LEU A 143 2.08 9.36 -6.09
C LEU A 143 1.43 8.00 -5.89
N MET A 144 0.94 7.40 -6.97
CA MET A 144 0.33 6.09 -6.96
C MET A 144 0.99 5.12 -7.93
N VAL A 145 0.75 3.84 -7.68
CA VAL A 145 0.97 2.73 -8.61
C VAL A 145 -0.14 1.71 -8.42
N ALA A 146 -0.61 1.11 -9.51
CA ALA A 146 -1.63 0.08 -9.49
C ALA A 146 -1.17 -1.21 -10.18
N THR A 147 -1.88 -2.31 -9.90
CA THR A 147 -1.54 -3.62 -10.48
C THR A 147 -1.82 -3.72 -11.98
N TYR A 148 -2.84 -3.00 -12.48
CA TYR A 148 -3.26 -3.04 -13.89
C TYR A 148 -3.45 -1.63 -14.45
N GLU A 149 -3.24 -1.45 -15.76
CA GLU A 149 -3.36 -0.19 -16.52
C GLU A 149 -2.42 0.94 -16.02
N LYS A 150 -2.62 1.40 -14.79
CA LYS A 150 -1.88 2.47 -14.09
C LYS A 150 -0.65 1.94 -13.37
N THR A 151 0.22 1.29 -14.13
CA THR A 151 1.39 0.57 -13.61
C THR A 151 2.66 1.44 -13.56
N ASN A 152 2.55 2.71 -13.98
CA ASN A 152 3.59 3.71 -13.78
C ASN A 152 3.45 4.41 -12.43
N PHE A 153 4.52 5.11 -12.02
CA PHE A 153 4.49 6.00 -10.86
C PHE A 153 3.89 7.32 -11.33
N GLU A 154 2.64 7.59 -10.95
CA GLU A 154 1.85 8.71 -11.46
C GLU A 154 1.33 9.56 -10.30
N ASP A 155 1.21 10.87 -10.52
CA ASP A 155 0.59 11.76 -9.54
C ASP A 155 -0.89 11.41 -9.34
N VAL A 156 -1.35 11.52 -8.09
CA VAL A 156 -2.76 11.37 -7.72
C VAL A 156 -3.16 12.50 -6.77
N SER A 157 -4.33 13.08 -7.00
CA SER A 157 -4.87 14.10 -6.09
C SER A 157 -5.47 13.40 -4.87
N MET A 158 -4.75 13.44 -3.74
CA MET A 158 -5.19 12.86 -2.49
C MET A 158 -4.62 13.62 -1.29
N SER A 159 -5.49 14.29 -0.54
CA SER A 159 -5.16 15.00 0.69
C SER A 159 -6.36 14.97 1.64
N ALA A 160 -6.08 14.84 2.94
CA ALA A 160 -7.06 14.90 4.02
C ALA A 160 -6.35 15.24 5.34
N TRP A 161 -7.13 15.70 6.33
CA TRP A 161 -6.61 16.16 7.63
C TRP A 161 -6.24 15.03 8.59
N ASP A 162 -6.91 13.88 8.46
CA ASP A 162 -6.75 12.72 9.33
C ASP A 162 -6.65 11.41 8.53
N VAL A 163 -6.19 10.36 9.21
CA VAL A 163 -5.96 9.06 8.59
C VAL A 163 -7.25 8.41 8.06
N ALA A 164 -8.38 8.65 8.73
CA ALA A 164 -9.69 8.17 8.29
C ALA A 164 -10.12 8.82 6.97
N GLY A 165 -9.91 10.13 6.83
CA GLY A 165 -10.12 10.86 5.58
C GLY A 165 -9.22 10.37 4.46
N ILE A 166 -7.96 10.04 4.74
CA ILE A 166 -7.04 9.46 3.74
C ILE A 166 -7.54 8.10 3.27
N ALA A 167 -7.92 7.20 4.19
CA ALA A 167 -8.47 5.89 3.84
C ALA A 167 -9.75 6.04 3.00
N ARG A 168 -10.64 6.97 3.37
CA ARG A 168 -11.85 7.26 2.60
C ARG A 168 -11.54 7.81 1.20
N LYS A 169 -10.60 8.74 1.08
CA LYS A 169 -10.18 9.29 -0.22
C LYS A 169 -9.56 8.22 -1.13
N ALA A 170 -8.78 7.30 -0.56
CA ALA A 170 -8.24 6.17 -1.31
C ALA A 170 -9.37 5.26 -1.83
N TYR A 171 -10.40 5.01 -1.02
CA TYR A 171 -11.61 4.29 -1.46
C TYR A 171 -12.33 5.03 -2.60
N ASP A 172 -12.54 6.33 -2.47
CA ASP A 172 -13.31 7.18 -3.40
C ASP A 172 -12.54 7.57 -4.69
N LEU A 173 -11.30 7.10 -4.89
CA LEU A 173 -10.59 7.32 -6.16
C LEU A 173 -11.45 6.89 -7.36
N SER A 174 -11.36 7.63 -8.47
CA SER A 174 -12.18 7.45 -9.69
C SER A 174 -11.81 6.21 -10.52
N PHE A 175 -11.62 5.07 -9.86
CA PHE A 175 -11.39 3.76 -10.44
C PHE A 175 -12.55 2.81 -10.11
N GLU A 176 -12.74 1.77 -10.90
CA GLU A 176 -13.86 0.84 -10.74
C GLU A 176 -13.65 -0.17 -9.60
N ARG A 177 -14.77 -0.76 -9.16
CA ARG A 177 -14.83 -1.93 -8.23
C ARG A 177 -14.12 -1.73 -6.89
N PRO A 178 -14.32 -0.62 -6.17
CA PRO A 178 -13.78 -0.48 -4.82
C PRO A 178 -14.35 -1.56 -3.90
N VAL A 179 -13.51 -2.10 -3.00
CA VAL A 179 -13.89 -3.10 -2.00
C VAL A 179 -13.68 -2.55 -0.60
N CYS A 180 -12.45 -2.19 -0.27
CA CYS A 180 -12.08 -1.53 0.99
C CYS A 180 -10.81 -0.70 0.77
N ALA A 181 -10.50 0.16 1.74
CA ALA A 181 -9.28 0.95 1.74
C ALA A 181 -8.66 1.03 3.13
N ALA A 182 -7.38 1.40 3.16
CA ALA A 182 -6.58 1.51 4.37
C ALA A 182 -5.60 2.68 4.22
N ALA A 183 -5.19 3.26 5.35
CA ALA A 183 -4.18 4.31 5.36
C ALA A 183 -3.37 4.29 6.65
N ALA A 184 -2.14 4.80 6.55
CA ALA A 184 -1.30 5.19 7.68
C ALA A 184 -0.84 6.62 7.49
N LEU A 185 -0.88 7.42 8.57
CA LEU A 185 -0.46 8.82 8.57
C LEU A 185 0.54 9.05 9.70
N ALA A 186 1.70 9.62 9.40
CA ALA A 186 2.75 9.90 10.38
C ALA A 186 2.19 10.79 11.49
N CYS A 187 2.44 10.53 12.77
CA CYS A 187 1.90 11.30 13.91
C CYS A 187 2.39 12.75 13.92
N SER A 188 3.61 12.99 13.42
CA SER A 188 4.21 14.31 13.31
C SER A 188 4.91 14.46 11.96
N ALA A 189 5.35 15.68 11.65
CA ALA A 189 6.20 15.94 10.48
C ALA A 189 7.65 15.47 10.69
N GLU A 190 8.02 15.13 11.93
CA GLU A 190 9.37 14.74 12.31
C GLU A 190 9.61 13.24 12.06
N PRO A 191 10.82 12.81 11.66
CA PRO A 191 11.13 11.42 11.34
C PRO A 191 11.11 10.46 12.53
N ASN A 192 10.74 10.85 13.75
CA ASN A 192 10.69 9.94 14.90
C ASN A 192 9.26 9.78 15.45
N GLY A 193 8.26 10.31 14.73
CA GLY A 193 6.86 10.06 15.03
C GLY A 193 6.42 8.72 14.44
N GLY A 194 5.77 7.88 15.23
CA GLY A 194 5.09 6.68 14.73
C GLY A 194 3.93 7.02 13.78
N PHE A 195 3.12 6.04 13.39
CA PHE A 195 1.99 6.25 12.48
C PHE A 195 0.67 5.92 13.18
N ILE A 196 -0.37 6.69 12.87
CA ILE A 196 -1.75 6.31 13.14
C ILE A 196 -2.34 5.59 11.94
N LEU A 197 -3.17 4.58 12.21
CA LEU A 197 -3.74 3.67 11.22
C LEU A 197 -5.26 3.80 11.16
N ALA A 198 -5.83 3.73 9.96
CA ALA A 198 -7.28 3.58 9.79
C ALA A 198 -7.62 2.77 8.54
N ALA A 199 -8.77 2.11 8.60
CA ALA A 199 -9.38 1.41 7.48
C ALA A 199 -10.75 2.00 7.17
N TYR A 200 -11.15 1.94 5.89
CA TYR A 200 -12.50 2.22 5.44
C TYR A 200 -13.06 0.98 4.76
N ASN A 201 -14.14 0.45 5.35
CA ASN A 201 -14.94 -0.63 4.79
C ASN A 201 -16.34 -0.06 4.52
N PRO A 202 -16.87 -0.15 3.30
CA PRO A 202 -18.25 0.24 3.03
C PRO A 202 -19.23 -0.71 3.74
N ASP A 203 -20.41 -0.19 4.05
CA ASP A 203 -21.52 -0.95 4.65
C ASP A 203 -22.02 -2.08 3.72
#